data_AF-A0A8I1XRA0-F1
#
_entry.id   AF-A0A8I1XRA0-F1
#
_cell.length_a   1.000
_cell.length_b   1.000
_cell.length_c   1.000
_cell.angle_alpha   90.00
_cell.angle_beta   90.00
_cell.angle_gamma   90.00
#
_symmetry.space_group_name_H-M   'P 1'
#
loop_
_entity.id
_entity.type
_entity.pdbx_description
1 polymer ?
#
loop_
_entity_poly.entity_id
_entity_poly.type
_entity_poly.pdbx_seq_one_letter_code
_entity_poly.pdbx_strand_id
1 'polypeptide(L)' 'MQLVEQLRERNIHFIILNLGIDTRTPTGKFFLTVMAVFSELDREMIKEKQRSGIKLAKQKGKYQGRVKKIQINTQE' A
#
# COMPACT_ATOMS: atom_id res chain seq x y z
N MET A 1 3.47 -8.47 -3.38
CA MET A 1 4.58 -9.43 -3.32
C MET A 1 5.72 -9.22 -4.33
N GLN A 2 5.61 -8.26 -5.25
CA GLN A 2 6.53 -8.13 -6.38
C GLN A 2 8.02 -8.09 -6.02
N LEU A 3 8.43 -7.34 -4.99
CA LEU A 3 9.84 -7.26 -4.59
C LEU A 3 10.39 -8.61 -4.11
N VAL A 4 9.63 -9.33 -3.28
CA VAL A 4 10.05 -10.63 -2.73
C VAL A 4 10.21 -11.67 -3.84
N GLU A 5 9.30 -11.69 -4.81
CA GLU A 5 9.38 -12.58 -5.96
C GLU A 5 10.58 -12.27 -6.84
N GLN A 6 10.85 -10.99 -7.09
CA GLN A 6 12.04 -10.54 -7.83
C GLN A 6 13.35 -10.94 -7.15
N LEU A 7 13.41 -10.87 -5.81
CA LEU A 7 14.58 -11.34 -5.06
C LEU A 7 14.75 -12.86 -5.20
N ARG A 8 13.65 -13.61 -5.14
CA ARG A 8 13.66 -15.07 -5.33
C ARG A 8 14.14 -15.48 -6.72
N GLU A 9 13.67 -14.80 -7.77
CA GLU A 9 14.11 -15.03 -9.16
C GLU A 9 15.61 -14.83 -9.35
N ARG A 10 16.21 -13.96 -8.53
CA ARG A 10 17.66 -13.67 -8.53
C ARG A 10 18.46 -14.53 -7.57
N ASN A 11 17.86 -15.56 -6.95
CA ASN A 11 18.46 -16.37 -5.89
C ASN A 11 18.95 -15.55 -4.67
N ILE A 12 18.28 -14.43 -4.38
CA ILE A 12 18.56 -13.61 -3.20
C ILE A 12 17.60 -14.02 -2.07
N HIS A 13 18.16 -14.28 -0.90
CA HIS A 13 17.40 -14.64 0.29
C HIS A 13 17.18 -13.44 1.20
N PHE A 14 15.98 -13.36 1.77
CA PHE A 14 15.58 -12.33 2.71
C PHE A 14 15.60 -12.88 4.15
N ILE A 15 16.24 -12.14 5.05
CA ILE A 15 16.35 -12.48 6.47
C ILE A 15 15.90 -11.26 7.28
N ILE A 16 14.94 -11.46 8.15
CA ILE A 16 14.41 -10.43 9.04
C ILE A 16 14.99 -10.69 10.43
N LEU A 17 16.05 -9.97 10.80
CA LEU A 17 16.82 -10.23 12.02
C LEU A 17 16.01 -10.05 13.30
N ASN A 18 15.15 -9.04 13.36
CA ASN A 18 14.32 -8.75 14.53
C ASN A 18 13.17 -9.74 14.74
N LEU A 19 12.72 -10.44 13.70
CA LEU A 19 11.67 -11.46 13.77
C LEU A 19 12.23 -12.88 13.72
N GLY A 20 13.53 -13.05 13.51
CA GLY A 20 14.16 -14.36 13.32
C GLY A 20 13.63 -15.12 12.09
N ILE A 21 13.09 -14.41 11.09
CA ILE A 21 12.49 -15.02 9.90
C ILE A 21 13.56 -15.17 8.82
N ASP A 22 13.76 -16.41 8.35
CA ASP A 22 14.66 -16.73 7.24
C ASP A 22 13.88 -17.40 6.10
N THR A 23 13.83 -16.71 4.95
CA THR A 23 13.14 -17.19 3.74
C THR A 23 13.78 -18.39 3.05
N ARG A 24 14.94 -18.87 3.52
CA ARG A 24 15.52 -20.16 3.12
C ARG A 24 14.75 -21.33 3.71
N THR A 25 14.13 -21.14 4.87
CA THR A 25 13.37 -22.19 5.57
C THR A 25 11.91 -22.24 5.10
N PRO A 26 11.25 -23.42 5.08
CA PRO A 26 9.82 -23.52 4.78
C PRO A 26 8.96 -22.65 5.71
N THR A 27 9.29 -22.62 7.00
CA THR A 27 8.61 -21.81 8.01
C THR A 27 8.73 -20.31 7.71
N GLY A 28 9.92 -19.82 7.34
CA GLY A 28 10.09 -18.41 7.01
C GLY A 28 9.39 -17.98 5.73
N LYS A 29 9.32 -18.88 4.73
CA LYS A 29 8.50 -18.65 3.52
C LYS A 29 7.00 -18.56 3.85
N PHE A 30 6.52 -19.44 4.72
CA PHE A 30 5.14 -19.41 5.19
C PHE A 30 4.82 -18.10 5.91
N PHE A 31 5.64 -17.71 6.89
CA PHE A 31 5.47 -16.47 7.65
C PHE A 31 5.45 -15.24 6.74
N LEU A 32 6.39 -15.14 5.80
CA LEU A 32 6.43 -14.04 4.85
C LEU A 32 5.14 -13.96 4.01
N THR A 33 4.63 -15.11 3.58
CA THR A 33 3.39 -15.19 2.80
C THR A 33 2.18 -14.71 3.61
N VAL A 34 2.04 -15.18 4.85
CA VAL A 34 0.98 -14.75 5.76
C VAL A 34 1.05 -13.24 6.02
N MET A 35 2.24 -12.69 6.27
CA MET A 35 2.44 -11.26 6.48
C MET A 35 2.04 -10.42 5.26
N ALA A 36 2.28 -10.93 4.05
CA ALA A 36 1.90 -10.24 2.84
C ALA A 36 0.38 -10.22 2.62
N VAL A 37 -0.30 -11.35 2.86
CA VAL A 37 -1.77 -11.42 2.82
C VAL A 37 -2.37 -10.45 3.84
N PHE A 38 -1.83 -10.42 5.05
CA PHE A 38 -2.26 -9.49 6.09
C PHE A 38 -2.06 -8.02 5.68
N SER A 39 -0.89 -7.70 5.11
CA SER A 39 -0.58 -6.35 4.63
C SER A 39 -1.53 -5.89 3.51
N GLU A 40 -1.99 -6.81 2.66
CA GLU A 40 -2.97 -6.52 1.62
C GLU A 40 -4.36 -6.22 2.20
N LEU A 41 -4.79 -7.02 3.18
CA LEU A 41 -6.03 -6.79 3.91
C LEU A 41 -6.02 -5.42 4.61
N ASP A 42 -4.96 -5.10 5.34
CA ASP A 42 -4.79 -3.81 6.01
C ASP A 42 -4.85 -2.65 5.01
N ARG A 43 -4.21 -2.80 3.85
CA ARG A 43 -4.22 -1.78 2.79
C ARG A 43 -5.63 -1.54 2.28
N GLU A 44 -6.43 -2.58 2.08
CA GLU A 44 -7.81 -2.44 1.59
C GLU A 44 -8.71 -1.81 2.66
N MET A 45 -8.55 -2.22 3.92
CA MET A 45 -9.30 -1.62 5.04
C MET A 45 -8.99 -0.12 5.21
N ILE A 46 -7.73 0.30 5.05
CA ILE A 46 -7.35 1.73 5.06
C ILE A 46 -8.03 2.49 3.93
N LYS A 47 -8.03 1.94 2.71
CA LYS A 47 -8.70 2.57 1.55
C LYS A 47 -10.20 2.69 1.75
N GLU A 48 -10.85 1.68 2.31
CA GLU A 48 -12.28 1.71 2.59
C GLU A 48 -12.63 2.84 3.56
N LYS A 49 -11.89 2.93 4.68
CA LYS A 49 -12.02 4.02 5.65
C LYS A 49 -11.80 5.39 4.99
N GLN A 50 -10.77 5.52 4.14
CA GLN A 50 -10.50 6.75 3.41
C GLN A 50 -11.66 7.13 2.47
N ARG A 51 -12.19 6.17 1.69
CA ARG A 51 -13.35 6.40 0.80
C ARG A 51 -14.57 6.87 1.57
N SER A 52 -14.86 6.25 2.71
CA SER A 52 -15.95 6.65 3.61
C SER A 52 -15.78 8.10 4.10
N GLY A 53 -14.58 8.45 4.57
CA GLY A 53 -14.26 9.81 5.00
C GLY A 53 -14.40 10.85 3.87
N ILE A 54 -13.93 10.52 2.66
CA ILE A 54 -14.07 11.38 1.48
C ILE A 54 -15.54 11.57 1.12
N LYS A 55 -16.35 10.51 1.15
CA LYS A 55 -17.80 10.59 0.86
C LYS A 55 -18.49 11.55 1.83
N LEU A 56 -18.19 11.46 3.13
CA LEU A 56 -18.71 12.38 4.13
C LEU A 56 -18.23 13.82 3.92
N ALA A 57 -16.96 14.03 3.60
CA ALA A 57 -16.41 15.36 3.33
C ALA A 57 -17.02 16.00 2.07
N LYS A 58 -17.31 15.20 1.03
CA LYS A 58 -18.03 15.65 -0.17
C LYS A 58 -19.47 16.05 0.16
N GLN A 59 -20.20 15.24 0.94
CA GLN A 59 -21.55 15.58 1.40
C GLN A 59 -21.58 16.88 2.20
N LYS A 60 -20.54 17.15 3.01
CA LYS A 60 -20.38 18.39 3.77
C LYS A 60 -19.81 19.56 2.97
N GLY A 61 -19.53 19.39 1.68
CA GLY A 61 -18.94 20.43 0.81
C GLY A 61 -17.48 20.81 1.14
N LYS A 62 -16.79 20.05 2.00
CA LYS A 62 -15.41 20.37 2.46
C LYS A 62 -14.31 19.75 1.60
N TYR A 63 -14.64 18.80 0.74
CA TYR A 63 -13.65 18.09 -0.08
C TYR A 63 -13.27 18.90 -1.33
N GLN A 64 -12.11 19.57 -1.29
CA GLN A 64 -11.67 20.51 -2.34
C GLN A 64 -10.73 19.89 -3.39
N GLY A 65 -10.24 18.66 -3.18
CA GLY A 65 -9.31 18.01 -4.09
C GLY A 65 -8.00 18.81 -4.29
N ARG A 66 -7.34 18.59 -5.43
CA ARG A 66 -6.14 19.37 -5.79
C ARG A 66 -6.57 20.74 -6.34
N VAL A 67 -6.08 21.81 -5.73
CA VAL A 67 -6.28 23.18 -6.24
C VAL A 67 -5.68 23.30 -7.63
N LYS A 68 -6.45 23.79 -8.61
CA LYS A 68 -5.96 24.06 -9.96
C LYS A 68 -4.91 25.18 -9.87
N LYS A 69 -3.69 24.92 -10.34
CA LYS A 69 -2.68 25.97 -10.50
C LYS A 69 -2.97 26.69 -11.82
N ILE A 70 -3.42 27.95 -11.70
CA ILE A 70 -3.62 28.94 -12.78
C ILE A 70 -4.85 28.65 -13.67
N GLN A 71 -5.87 29.51 -13.56
CA GLN A 71 -6.87 29.70 -14.62
C GLN A 71 -6.35 30.87 -15.46
N ILE A 72 -5.76 30.59 -16.61
CA ILE A 72 -5.44 31.65 -17.58
C ILE A 72 -6.79 32.06 -18.16
N ASN A 73 -7.33 33.20 -17.72
CA ASN A 73 -8.42 33.83 -18.43
C ASN A 73 -7.84 34.34 -19.75
N THR A 74 -7.96 33.55 -20.81
CA THR A 74 -7.83 34.09 -22.17
C THR A 74 -9.06 34.95 -22.41
N GLN A 75 -8.96 36.23 -22.06
CA GLN A 75 -9.81 37.28 -22.59
C GLN A 75 -8.90 38.23 -23.37
N GLU A 76 -8.95 38.09 -24.70
CA GLU A 76 -8.99 39.14 -25.72
C GLU A 76 -9.11 38.48 -27.10
#